data_AF-A0A1S8WU41-F1
#
_entry.id   AF-A0A1S8WU41-F1
#
_cell.length_a   1.000
_cell.length_b   1.000
_cell.length_c   1.000
_cell.angle_alpha   90.00
_cell.angle_beta   90.00
_cell.angle_gamma   90.00
#
_symmetry.space_group_name_H-M   'P 1'
#
loop_
_entity.id
_entity.type
_entity.pdbx_description
1 polymer ?
#
loop_
_entity_poly.entity_id
_entity_poly.type
_entity_poly.pdbx_seq_one_letter_code
_entity_poly.pdbx_strand_id
1 'polypeptide(L)'
;MSSSDETHNLEEGQNFEEIDDEEAGKYDRNESYAEETLPRESLSKEIISECISMPYRLGYGFSHAFVKLDCSDRRLSDIEILRGYIHLRFVILTNNFITDISPVSHIGHLIYLKADNNQIERADCLNKLRFLQYLDLSGNKLTTINDLKLPFLQHLKVNENAIGTLNSTGYGIPPEQFPALATLELRSNRLTSFEGIGALTTLTSLYCAENSLKDTSGLSKLTGLVRLHARDNRISSLNGITVAMSSLEYLNLRGNRLSSFRAVKLLSALPSLKVLNLLQNPICDKDEYRLTVIGLISRLQKLDKERVTDSERADGASVVANKSDWDEDASEAEAMEEHHNAEGLAEEVGEEGGEVPNEQ
;
A
#
# COMPACT_ATOMS: atom_id res chain seq x y z
N MET A 1 26.31 17.34 -41.87
CA MET A 1 25.05 18.08 -41.61
C MET A 1 23.97 17.03 -41.36
N SER A 2 24.06 16.25 -40.27
CA SER A 2 23.50 16.52 -38.93
C SER A 2 22.07 17.02 -38.98
N SER A 3 21.11 16.10 -38.84
CA SER A 3 19.69 16.37 -38.61
C SER A 3 19.38 15.87 -37.20
N SER A 4 19.29 16.83 -36.28
CA SER A 4 18.72 16.76 -34.93
C SER A 4 17.30 16.17 -34.99
N ASP A 5 16.97 15.15 -34.18
CA ASP A 5 16.60 15.21 -32.76
C ASP A 5 15.40 16.12 -32.48
N GLU A 6 14.20 15.57 -32.67
CA GLU A 6 12.96 16.05 -32.07
C GLU A 6 12.19 14.83 -31.57
N THR A 7 12.38 14.46 -30.29
CA THR A 7 11.35 13.90 -29.38
C THR A 7 12.00 13.60 -28.03
N HIS A 8 12.31 14.63 -27.25
CA HIS A 8 12.46 14.50 -25.80
C HIS A 8 12.12 15.85 -25.18
N ASN A 9 10.84 16.02 -24.85
CA ASN A 9 10.38 17.01 -23.87
C ASN A 9 8.91 16.72 -23.54
N LEU A 10 8.70 15.93 -22.48
CA LEU A 10 7.51 16.02 -21.65
C LEU A 10 7.98 15.87 -20.19
N GLU A 11 8.04 17.03 -19.53
CA GLU A 11 7.77 17.28 -18.10
C GLU A 11 8.84 16.77 -17.12
N GLU A 12 9.88 17.56 -16.79
CA GLU A 12 9.88 18.66 -15.82
C GLU A 12 9.10 18.37 -14.52
N GLY A 13 9.87 17.94 -13.50
CA GLY A 13 9.77 18.30 -12.09
C GLY A 13 8.43 18.87 -11.63
N GLN A 14 7.45 17.99 -11.41
CA GLN A 14 6.25 18.38 -10.70
C GLN A 14 6.55 18.56 -9.21
N ASN A 15 6.29 19.79 -8.78
CA ASN A 15 6.15 20.27 -7.41
C ASN A 15 5.53 19.22 -6.49
N PHE A 16 6.08 19.14 -5.29
CA PHE A 16 5.52 18.44 -4.15
C PHE A 16 4.19 19.12 -3.75
N GLU A 17 3.10 18.71 -4.38
CA GLU A 17 1.78 18.83 -3.78
C GLU A 17 1.50 17.55 -3.00
N GLU A 18 1.35 17.73 -1.70
CA GLU A 18 0.76 16.75 -0.81
C GLU A 18 -0.64 16.41 -1.34
N ILE A 19 -0.80 15.21 -1.89
CA ILE A 19 -2.12 14.59 -1.92
C ILE A 19 -2.39 14.17 -0.47
N ASP A 20 -3.03 15.08 0.26
CA ASP A 20 -3.59 14.84 1.58
C ASP A 20 -4.78 13.89 1.38
N ASP A 21 -4.60 12.60 1.64
CA ASP A 21 -5.68 11.60 1.74
C ASP A 21 -6.52 11.82 3.02
N GLU A 22 -6.86 13.08 3.35
CA GLU A 22 -7.66 13.47 4.53
C GLU A 22 -9.16 13.62 4.23
N GLU A 23 -9.62 13.41 2.99
CA GLU A 23 -11.06 13.43 2.64
C GLU A 23 -11.71 12.05 2.39
N ALA A 24 -11.16 10.97 2.95
CA ALA A 24 -11.86 9.68 2.98
C ALA A 24 -12.65 9.51 4.29
N GLY A 25 -13.69 10.31 4.52
CA GLY A 25 -14.47 10.15 5.76
C GLY A 25 -15.56 11.17 6.03
N LYS A 26 -16.67 11.09 5.26
CA LYS A 26 -18.06 11.26 5.75
C LYS A 26 -19.04 11.04 4.59
N TYR A 27 -19.21 9.79 4.18
CA TYR A 27 -20.46 9.39 3.54
C TYR A 27 -21.47 9.12 4.65
N ASP A 28 -22.49 9.98 4.72
CA ASP A 28 -23.63 9.87 5.59
C ASP A 28 -24.29 8.50 5.34
N ARG A 29 -24.16 7.59 6.31
CA ARG A 29 -24.61 6.20 6.24
C ARG A 29 -26.13 6.16 6.48
N ASN A 30 -26.91 6.76 5.59
CA ASN A 30 -28.37 6.78 5.70
C ASN A 30 -29.16 6.59 4.40
N GLU A 31 -28.51 6.29 3.26
CA GLU A 31 -29.22 5.94 2.00
C GLU A 31 -29.03 4.47 1.56
N SER A 32 -28.37 3.63 2.37
CA SER A 32 -27.90 2.29 1.96
C SER A 32 -28.97 1.21 1.77
N TYR A 33 -30.25 1.48 2.00
CA TYR A 33 -31.30 0.45 1.93
C TYR A 33 -32.03 0.39 0.59
N ALA A 34 -31.83 1.36 -0.32
CA ALA A 34 -32.52 1.37 -1.61
C ALA A 34 -31.70 0.71 -2.74
N GLU A 35 -30.38 0.83 -2.74
CA GLU A 35 -29.52 0.37 -3.84
C GLU A 35 -29.32 -1.15 -3.92
N GLU A 36 -29.46 -1.91 -2.83
CA GLU A 36 -29.31 -3.37 -2.87
C GLU A 36 -30.48 -4.09 -3.56
N THR A 37 -31.60 -3.41 -3.80
CA THR A 37 -32.84 -4.04 -4.31
C THR A 37 -33.01 -4.01 -5.82
N LEU A 38 -32.27 -3.17 -6.55
CA LEU A 38 -32.33 -3.12 -8.02
C LEU A 38 -31.63 -4.36 -8.63
N PRO A 39 -32.18 -4.93 -9.73
CA PRO A 39 -31.58 -6.09 -10.36
C PRO A 39 -30.17 -5.78 -10.87
N ARG A 40 -29.30 -6.79 -10.81
CA ARG A 40 -27.95 -6.73 -11.37
C ARG A 40 -28.03 -6.92 -12.87
N GLU A 41 -27.11 -6.31 -13.59
CA GLU A 41 -27.10 -6.33 -15.05
C GLU A 41 -26.02 -7.26 -15.61
N SER A 42 -26.29 -7.84 -16.77
CA SER A 42 -25.29 -8.52 -17.58
C SER A 42 -24.80 -7.56 -18.65
N LEU A 43 -23.49 -7.55 -18.89
CA LEU A 43 -22.89 -6.69 -19.89
C LEU A 43 -23.36 -7.10 -21.29
N SER A 44 -24.20 -6.27 -21.90
CA SER A 44 -24.76 -6.51 -23.24
C SER A 44 -23.95 -5.80 -24.34
N LYS A 45 -24.20 -6.15 -25.61
CA LYS A 45 -23.56 -5.48 -26.76
C LYS A 45 -23.95 -4.01 -26.85
N GLU A 46 -25.18 -3.69 -26.46
CA GLU A 46 -25.71 -2.33 -26.44
C GLU A 46 -24.93 -1.48 -25.43
N ILE A 47 -24.79 -1.97 -24.19
CA ILE A 47 -24.00 -1.31 -23.14
C ILE A 47 -22.56 -1.11 -23.62
N ILE A 48 -21.95 -2.14 -24.21
CA ILE A 48 -20.58 -2.04 -24.73
C ILE A 48 -20.47 -0.96 -25.80
N SER A 49 -21.44 -0.83 -26.70
CA SER A 49 -21.39 0.17 -27.78
C SER A 49 -21.41 1.62 -27.25
N GLU A 50 -22.01 1.85 -26.08
CA GLU A 50 -22.01 3.14 -25.39
C GLU A 50 -20.71 3.40 -24.62
N CYS A 51 -20.10 2.33 -24.09
CA CYS A 51 -18.95 2.38 -23.18
C CYS A 51 -17.58 2.34 -23.90
N ILE A 52 -17.61 2.03 -25.19
CA ILE A 52 -16.43 1.84 -26.00
C ILE A 52 -15.89 3.19 -26.51
N SER A 53 -14.58 3.37 -26.41
CA SER A 53 -13.90 4.59 -26.88
C SER A 53 -12.51 4.30 -27.47
N MET A 54 -11.87 5.33 -28.03
CA MET A 54 -10.57 5.27 -28.71
C MET A 54 -10.52 4.29 -29.89
N PRO A 55 -11.03 4.68 -31.06
CA PRO A 55 -10.91 3.86 -32.26
C PRO A 55 -9.44 3.82 -32.73
N TYR A 56 -8.83 2.63 -32.70
CA TYR A 56 -7.48 2.39 -33.22
C TYR A 56 -7.56 1.68 -34.57
N ARG A 57 -6.80 2.14 -35.57
CA ARG A 57 -6.80 1.53 -36.91
C ARG A 57 -5.90 0.29 -36.92
N LEU A 58 -6.46 -0.88 -37.23
CA LEU A 58 -5.70 -2.12 -37.37
C LEU A 58 -4.86 -2.08 -38.66
N GLY A 59 -3.64 -2.61 -38.62
CA GLY A 59 -2.67 -2.57 -39.74
C GLY A 59 -3.05 -3.37 -40.99
N TYR A 60 -4.18 -4.09 -40.97
CA TYR A 60 -4.70 -4.87 -42.09
C TYR A 60 -6.13 -4.42 -42.42
N GLY A 61 -6.28 -3.26 -43.06
CA GLY A 61 -7.56 -2.78 -43.62
C GLY A 61 -8.21 -1.57 -42.92
N PHE A 62 -9.45 -1.26 -43.30
CA PHE A 62 -10.27 -0.16 -42.78
C PHE A 62 -10.94 -0.48 -41.42
N SER A 63 -10.52 -1.55 -40.73
CA SER A 63 -11.09 -1.94 -39.45
C SER A 63 -10.54 -1.06 -38.32
N HIS A 64 -11.46 -0.46 -37.56
CA HIS A 64 -11.16 0.19 -36.30
C HIS A 64 -11.42 -0.82 -35.19
N ALA A 65 -10.43 -1.10 -34.34
CA ALA A 65 -10.64 -1.76 -33.07
C ALA A 65 -10.70 -0.71 -32.00
N PHE A 66 -11.77 -0.71 -31.23
CA PHE A 66 -11.80 0.09 -30.03
C PHE A 66 -10.90 -0.54 -28.97
N VAL A 67 -10.06 0.27 -28.35
CA VAL A 67 -9.04 -0.20 -27.41
C VAL A 67 -9.38 0.09 -25.95
N LYS A 68 -10.38 0.94 -25.68
CA LYS A 68 -10.84 1.24 -24.32
C LYS A 68 -12.32 0.90 -24.14
N LEU A 69 -12.62 0.25 -23.03
CA LEU A 69 -13.95 -0.01 -22.52
C LEU A 69 -14.07 0.56 -21.11
N ASP A 70 -15.07 1.39 -20.87
CA ASP A 70 -15.38 1.95 -19.55
C ASP A 70 -16.84 1.69 -19.20
N CYS A 71 -17.08 0.68 -18.35
CA CYS A 71 -18.40 0.26 -17.90
C CYS A 71 -18.57 0.50 -16.39
N SER A 72 -18.05 1.62 -15.89
CA SER A 72 -18.16 1.97 -14.47
C SER A 72 -19.61 2.25 -14.05
N ASP A 73 -19.95 1.95 -12.78
CA ASP A 73 -21.23 2.34 -12.15
C ASP A 73 -22.49 1.79 -12.86
N ARG A 74 -22.42 0.56 -13.37
CA ARG A 74 -23.49 -0.05 -14.17
C ARG A 74 -24.13 -1.28 -13.53
N ARG A 75 -23.85 -1.53 -12.24
CA ARG A 75 -24.39 -2.66 -11.47
C ARG A 75 -24.16 -4.01 -12.16
N LEU A 76 -23.07 -4.15 -12.91
CA LEU A 76 -22.75 -5.33 -13.69
C LEU A 76 -22.35 -6.48 -12.76
N SER A 77 -22.89 -7.67 -13.00
CA SER A 77 -22.40 -8.90 -12.33
C SER A 77 -21.82 -9.91 -13.31
N ASP A 78 -22.30 -9.90 -14.55
CA ASP A 78 -21.86 -10.81 -15.60
C ASP A 78 -21.16 -10.02 -16.71
N ILE A 79 -19.92 -10.42 -17.00
CA ILE A 79 -19.05 -9.81 -18.02
C ILE A 79 -18.55 -10.87 -19.02
N GLU A 80 -19.23 -12.01 -19.13
CA GLU A 80 -18.85 -13.14 -19.99
C GLU A 80 -18.59 -12.72 -21.44
N ILE A 81 -19.35 -11.74 -21.93
CA ILE A 81 -19.23 -11.20 -23.28
C ILE A 81 -17.82 -10.67 -23.60
N LEU A 82 -17.05 -10.23 -22.58
CA LEU A 82 -15.69 -9.69 -22.75
C LEU A 82 -14.71 -10.70 -23.34
N ARG A 83 -15.01 -12.00 -23.28
CA ARG A 83 -14.21 -13.05 -23.94
C ARG A 83 -14.04 -12.80 -25.44
N GLY A 84 -15.02 -12.15 -26.08
CA GLY A 84 -14.99 -11.80 -27.51
C GLY A 84 -14.22 -10.53 -27.86
N TYR A 85 -13.86 -9.69 -26.88
CA TYR A 85 -13.27 -8.36 -27.11
C TYR A 85 -11.75 -8.36 -26.94
N ILE A 86 -11.08 -9.25 -27.66
CA ILE A 86 -9.64 -9.55 -27.52
C ILE A 86 -8.69 -8.39 -27.86
N HIS A 87 -9.20 -7.33 -28.50
CA HIS A 87 -8.42 -6.16 -28.92
C HIS A 87 -8.43 -5.02 -27.89
N LEU A 88 -9.22 -5.12 -26.81
CA LEU A 88 -9.21 -4.13 -25.74
C LEU A 88 -7.84 -4.07 -25.06
N ARG A 89 -7.38 -2.86 -24.73
CA ARG A 89 -6.11 -2.56 -24.05
C ARG A 89 -6.35 -1.93 -22.68
N PHE A 90 -7.45 -1.19 -22.53
CA PHE A 90 -7.88 -0.51 -21.32
C PHE A 90 -9.30 -0.96 -20.97
N VAL A 91 -9.48 -1.54 -19.79
CA VAL A 91 -10.78 -1.99 -19.29
C VAL A 91 -11.01 -1.38 -17.92
N ILE A 92 -12.12 -0.67 -17.76
CA ILE A 92 -12.56 -0.05 -16.52
C ILE A 92 -13.94 -0.63 -16.17
N LEU A 93 -14.02 -1.25 -15.00
CA LEU A 93 -15.18 -1.97 -14.47
C LEU A 93 -15.49 -1.52 -13.03
N THR A 94 -15.05 -0.32 -12.66
CA THR A 94 -15.18 0.28 -11.33
C THR A 94 -16.64 0.30 -10.86
N ASN A 95 -16.87 0.11 -9.56
CA ASN A 95 -18.19 0.22 -8.93
C ASN A 95 -19.26 -0.68 -9.60
N ASN A 96 -19.03 -2.00 -9.55
CA ASN A 96 -19.96 -3.00 -10.07
C ASN A 96 -20.15 -4.14 -9.04
N PHE A 97 -20.85 -5.20 -9.42
CA PHE A 97 -21.10 -6.38 -8.58
C PHE A 97 -20.43 -7.64 -9.14
N ILE A 98 -19.27 -7.48 -9.79
CA ILE A 98 -18.55 -8.56 -10.46
C ILE A 98 -17.89 -9.45 -9.40
N THR A 99 -18.16 -10.74 -9.47
CA THR A 99 -17.50 -11.77 -8.65
C THR A 99 -16.46 -12.56 -9.46
N ASP A 100 -16.74 -12.80 -10.74
CA ASP A 100 -15.86 -13.54 -11.65
C ASP A 100 -15.22 -12.60 -12.69
N ILE A 101 -13.91 -12.36 -12.53
CA ILE A 101 -13.11 -11.56 -13.45
C ILE A 101 -12.45 -12.39 -14.57
N SER A 102 -12.69 -13.71 -14.61
CA SER A 102 -12.08 -14.64 -15.58
C SER A 102 -12.33 -14.29 -17.06
N PRO A 103 -13.46 -13.68 -17.48
CA PRO A 103 -13.66 -13.30 -18.87
C PRO A 103 -12.58 -12.35 -19.41
N VAL A 104 -12.07 -11.44 -18.57
CA VAL A 104 -11.00 -10.49 -18.92
C VAL A 104 -9.69 -11.21 -19.28
N SER A 105 -9.46 -12.42 -18.78
CA SER A 105 -8.23 -13.19 -19.05
C SER A 105 -8.03 -13.57 -20.53
N HIS A 106 -9.06 -13.44 -21.37
CA HIS A 106 -8.99 -13.69 -22.82
C HIS A 106 -8.47 -12.47 -23.60
N ILE A 107 -8.40 -11.31 -22.97
CA ILE A 107 -7.90 -10.06 -23.55
C ILE A 107 -6.37 -10.05 -23.43
N GLY A 108 -5.71 -10.92 -24.19
CA GLY A 108 -4.29 -11.29 -23.97
C GLY A 108 -3.25 -10.17 -24.07
N HIS A 109 -3.64 -8.97 -24.49
CA HIS A 109 -2.76 -7.78 -24.48
C HIS A 109 -3.40 -6.57 -23.80
N LEU A 110 -4.21 -6.84 -22.77
CA LEU A 110 -4.63 -5.83 -21.83
C LEU A 110 -3.42 -5.21 -21.13
N ILE A 111 -3.40 -3.88 -21.03
CA ILE A 111 -2.34 -3.08 -20.43
C ILE A 111 -2.82 -2.49 -19.11
N TYR A 112 -4.10 -2.12 -19.05
CA TYR A 112 -4.71 -1.41 -17.94
C TYR A 112 -6.04 -2.06 -17.56
N LEU A 113 -6.16 -2.48 -16.30
CA LEU A 113 -7.39 -3.01 -15.73
C LEU A 113 -7.72 -2.27 -14.44
N LYS A 114 -8.91 -1.66 -14.40
CA LYS A 114 -9.57 -1.23 -13.18
C LYS A 114 -10.81 -2.08 -12.95
N ALA A 115 -10.86 -2.75 -11.81
CA ALA A 115 -12.02 -3.49 -11.32
C ALA A 115 -12.19 -3.26 -9.82
N ASP A 116 -11.91 -2.03 -9.37
CA ASP A 116 -12.11 -1.60 -7.99
C ASP A 116 -13.60 -1.54 -7.64
N ASN A 117 -13.91 -1.67 -6.34
CA ASN A 117 -15.26 -1.69 -5.77
C ASN A 117 -16.16 -2.72 -6.47
N ASN A 118 -15.77 -3.98 -6.34
CA ASN A 118 -16.48 -5.15 -6.85
C ASN A 118 -16.53 -6.25 -5.76
N GLN A 119 -16.83 -7.49 -6.12
CA GLN A 119 -16.92 -8.61 -5.18
C GLN A 119 -15.97 -9.76 -5.56
N ILE A 120 -14.79 -9.41 -6.12
CA ILE A 120 -13.80 -10.37 -6.59
C ILE A 120 -13.07 -10.97 -5.39
N GLU A 121 -13.08 -12.30 -5.29
CA GLU A 121 -12.40 -13.05 -4.21
C GLU A 121 -11.06 -13.65 -4.66
N ARG A 122 -10.91 -13.89 -5.97
CA ARG A 122 -9.72 -14.52 -6.56
C ARG A 122 -9.37 -13.86 -7.89
N ALA A 123 -8.08 -13.70 -8.16
CA ALA A 123 -7.58 -13.03 -9.35
C ALA A 123 -6.52 -13.84 -10.11
N ASP A 124 -6.28 -15.10 -9.73
CA ASP A 124 -5.34 -16.03 -10.38
C ASP A 124 -5.55 -16.19 -11.90
N CYS A 125 -6.78 -16.02 -12.39
CA CYS A 125 -7.08 -16.00 -13.81
C CYS A 125 -6.34 -14.90 -14.59
N LEU A 126 -5.93 -13.80 -13.92
CA LEU A 126 -5.22 -12.67 -14.53
C LEU A 126 -3.77 -13.01 -14.93
N ASN A 127 -3.23 -14.16 -14.49
CA ASN A 127 -1.88 -14.63 -14.86
C ASN A 127 -1.67 -14.83 -16.37
N LYS A 128 -2.76 -14.87 -17.14
CA LYS A 128 -2.70 -14.90 -18.62
C LYS A 128 -2.37 -13.53 -19.24
N LEU A 129 -2.58 -12.44 -18.51
CA LEU A 129 -2.44 -11.05 -18.97
C LEU A 129 -0.99 -10.57 -18.86
N ARG A 130 -0.11 -11.16 -19.68
CA ARG A 130 1.33 -10.93 -19.57
C ARG A 130 1.77 -9.49 -19.81
N PHE A 131 0.98 -8.67 -20.50
CA PHE A 131 1.32 -7.28 -20.80
C PHE A 131 0.69 -6.25 -19.86
N LEU A 132 0.01 -6.72 -18.80
CA LEU A 132 -0.65 -5.84 -17.84
C LEU A 132 0.38 -5.02 -17.07
N GLN A 133 0.22 -3.70 -17.08
CA GLN A 133 1.13 -2.74 -16.44
C GLN A 133 0.48 -2.05 -15.24
N TYR A 134 -0.84 -1.90 -15.27
CA TYR A 134 -1.63 -1.31 -14.20
C TYR A 134 -2.82 -2.20 -13.84
N LEU A 135 -2.95 -2.49 -12.55
CA LEU A 135 -4.05 -3.28 -11.99
C LEU A 135 -4.59 -2.63 -10.72
N ASP A 136 -5.87 -2.31 -10.74
CA ASP A 136 -6.62 -1.89 -9.56
C ASP A 136 -7.72 -2.89 -9.23
N LEU A 137 -7.61 -3.50 -8.06
CA LEU A 137 -8.58 -4.41 -7.46
C LEU A 137 -8.95 -3.92 -6.05
N SER A 138 -8.87 -2.62 -5.79
CA SER A 138 -9.24 -2.04 -4.50
C SER A 138 -10.73 -2.27 -4.17
N GLY A 139 -11.13 -2.33 -2.90
CA GLY A 139 -12.54 -2.50 -2.53
C GLY A 139 -13.14 -3.82 -3.02
N ASN A 140 -12.38 -4.92 -2.92
CA ASN A 140 -12.82 -6.27 -3.28
C ASN A 140 -12.70 -7.19 -2.05
N LYS A 141 -12.74 -8.52 -2.26
CA LYS A 141 -12.70 -9.54 -1.21
C LYS A 141 -11.45 -10.41 -1.28
N LEU A 142 -10.36 -9.90 -1.86
CA LEU A 142 -9.11 -10.65 -1.98
C LEU A 142 -8.51 -10.93 -0.60
N THR A 143 -8.04 -12.16 -0.41
CA THR A 143 -7.33 -12.58 0.81
C THR A 143 -5.83 -12.75 0.59
N THR A 144 -5.38 -12.77 -0.67
CA THR A 144 -3.98 -12.89 -1.05
C THR A 144 -3.75 -12.28 -2.43
N ILE A 145 -2.49 -11.96 -2.72
CA ILE A 145 -1.98 -11.62 -4.07
C ILE A 145 -0.87 -12.58 -4.51
N ASN A 146 -0.55 -13.60 -3.70
CA ASN A 146 0.57 -14.51 -3.94
C ASN A 146 0.28 -15.51 -5.08
N ASP A 147 -0.96 -15.57 -5.55
CA ASP A 147 -1.39 -16.35 -6.70
C ASP A 147 -1.24 -15.59 -8.03
N LEU A 148 -0.85 -14.31 -7.99
CA LEU A 148 -0.63 -13.48 -9.17
C LEU A 148 0.82 -13.56 -9.68
N LYS A 149 0.97 -13.59 -10.99
CA LYS A 149 2.24 -13.52 -11.73
C LYS A 149 2.07 -12.61 -12.94
N LEU A 150 2.51 -11.36 -12.80
CA LEU A 150 2.30 -10.30 -13.77
C LEU A 150 3.65 -9.63 -14.09
N PRO A 151 4.39 -10.14 -15.09
CA PRO A 151 5.82 -9.83 -15.27
C PRO A 151 6.11 -8.38 -15.67
N PHE A 152 5.14 -7.65 -16.21
CA PHE A 152 5.29 -6.25 -16.61
C PHE A 152 4.47 -5.29 -15.74
N LEU A 153 3.87 -5.77 -14.64
CA LEU A 153 3.06 -4.93 -13.77
C LEU A 153 3.94 -3.93 -13.03
N GLN A 154 3.61 -2.66 -13.15
CA GLN A 154 4.33 -1.54 -12.53
C GLN A 154 3.55 -0.96 -11.35
N HIS A 155 2.23 -1.01 -11.41
CA HIS A 155 1.34 -0.48 -10.38
C HIS A 155 0.27 -1.52 -10.01
N LEU A 156 0.25 -1.90 -8.73
CA LEU A 156 -0.77 -2.78 -8.15
C LEU A 156 -1.48 -2.06 -7.00
N LYS A 157 -2.79 -1.89 -7.12
CA LYS A 157 -3.66 -1.39 -6.07
C LYS A 157 -4.60 -2.49 -5.60
N VAL A 158 -4.54 -2.81 -4.32
CA VAL A 158 -5.38 -3.80 -3.64
C VAL A 158 -5.82 -3.25 -2.28
N ASN A 159 -6.10 -1.95 -2.22
CA ASN A 159 -6.60 -1.29 -1.02
C ASN A 159 -7.96 -1.88 -0.61
N GLU A 160 -8.34 -1.78 0.66
CA GLU A 160 -9.68 -2.15 1.13
C GLU A 160 -10.07 -3.59 0.74
N ASN A 161 -9.17 -4.53 1.00
CA ASN A 161 -9.35 -5.96 0.81
C ASN A 161 -9.16 -6.69 2.16
N ALA A 162 -9.10 -8.02 2.15
CA ALA A 162 -8.92 -8.85 3.34
C ALA A 162 -7.54 -9.56 3.36
N ILE A 163 -6.50 -8.95 2.77
CA ILE A 163 -5.18 -9.56 2.68
C ILE A 163 -4.52 -9.58 4.07
N GLY A 164 -4.29 -10.78 4.60
CA GLY A 164 -3.72 -10.98 5.95
C GLY A 164 -2.20 -11.16 5.97
N THR A 165 -1.64 -11.80 4.93
CA THR A 165 -0.20 -12.06 4.85
C THR A 165 0.27 -12.14 3.41
N LEU A 166 1.46 -11.63 3.15
CA LEU A 166 2.17 -11.74 1.87
C LEU A 166 3.18 -12.88 1.87
N ASN A 167 3.32 -13.58 3.00
CA ASN A 167 4.20 -14.73 3.17
C ASN A 167 3.42 -16.05 3.32
N SER A 168 2.37 -16.25 2.51
CA SER A 168 1.51 -17.44 2.62
C SER A 168 2.25 -18.77 2.35
N THR A 169 3.38 -18.73 1.65
CA THR A 169 4.19 -19.92 1.27
C THR A 169 5.40 -20.15 2.18
N GLY A 170 5.65 -19.26 3.15
CA GLY A 170 6.83 -19.27 4.01
C GLY A 170 8.10 -18.66 3.37
N TYR A 171 8.12 -18.44 2.05
CA TYR A 171 9.27 -17.88 1.32
C TYR A 171 9.02 -16.45 0.78
N GLY A 172 7.88 -15.85 1.10
CA GLY A 172 7.46 -14.54 0.63
C GLY A 172 6.85 -14.55 -0.77
N ILE A 173 6.74 -13.37 -1.36
CA ILE A 173 6.38 -13.19 -2.77
C ILE A 173 7.61 -13.53 -3.62
N PRO A 174 7.60 -14.54 -4.49
CA PRO A 174 8.73 -14.83 -5.36
C PRO A 174 9.07 -13.63 -6.25
N PRO A 175 10.36 -13.26 -6.43
CA PRO A 175 10.76 -12.15 -7.27
C PRO A 175 10.26 -12.24 -8.72
N GLU A 176 10.02 -13.45 -9.23
CA GLU A 176 9.55 -13.67 -10.60
C GLU A 176 8.06 -13.37 -10.79
N GLN A 177 7.31 -13.12 -9.70
CA GLN A 177 5.89 -12.76 -9.79
C GLN A 177 5.71 -11.32 -10.28
N PHE A 178 6.55 -10.40 -9.80
CA PHE A 178 6.41 -8.96 -10.00
C PHE A 178 7.77 -8.27 -10.24
N PRO A 179 8.55 -8.67 -11.26
CA PRO A 179 9.91 -8.18 -11.47
C PRO A 179 9.99 -6.71 -11.92
N ALA A 180 8.87 -6.06 -12.23
CA ALA A 180 8.80 -4.66 -12.67
C ALA A 180 7.95 -3.77 -11.75
N LEU A 181 7.50 -4.30 -10.60
CA LEU A 181 6.54 -3.60 -9.75
C LEU A 181 7.23 -2.45 -9.01
N ALA A 182 6.77 -1.24 -9.27
CA ALA A 182 7.31 -0.02 -8.69
C ALA A 182 6.42 0.52 -7.57
N THR A 183 5.09 0.37 -7.69
CA THR A 183 4.11 0.86 -6.71
C THR A 183 3.20 -0.26 -6.25
N LEU A 184 3.10 -0.43 -4.93
CA LEU A 184 2.18 -1.35 -4.28
C LEU A 184 1.34 -0.61 -3.24
N GLU A 185 0.02 -0.68 -3.39
CA GLU A 185 -0.95 -0.09 -2.47
C GLU A 185 -1.79 -1.18 -1.80
N LEU A 186 -1.70 -1.23 -0.47
CA LEU A 186 -2.27 -2.23 0.45
C LEU A 186 -3.02 -1.56 1.62
N ARG A 187 -3.51 -0.33 1.44
CA ARG A 187 -4.26 0.41 2.47
C ARG A 187 -5.47 -0.40 2.96
N SER A 188 -5.82 -0.29 4.24
CA SER A 188 -7.06 -0.87 4.80
C SER A 188 -7.18 -2.38 4.52
N ASN A 189 -6.12 -3.12 4.81
CA ASN A 189 -6.07 -4.58 4.74
C ASN A 189 -5.90 -5.18 6.15
N ARG A 190 -5.54 -6.46 6.26
CA ARG A 190 -5.37 -7.19 7.52
C ARG A 190 -3.91 -7.60 7.79
N LEU A 191 -2.95 -6.89 7.20
CA LEU A 191 -1.53 -7.23 7.31
C LEU A 191 -1.02 -7.06 8.74
N THR A 192 -0.25 -8.04 9.23
CA THR A 192 0.37 -8.00 10.56
C THR A 192 1.90 -7.87 10.53
N SER A 193 2.54 -8.15 9.40
CA SER A 193 3.98 -7.90 9.19
C SER A 193 4.30 -7.59 7.72
N PHE A 194 5.50 -7.06 7.46
CA PHE A 194 6.02 -6.88 6.09
C PHE A 194 6.74 -8.12 5.55
N GLU A 195 6.66 -9.26 6.24
CA GLU A 195 7.26 -10.51 5.77
C GLU A 195 6.76 -10.86 4.38
N GLY A 196 7.70 -11.22 3.50
CA GLY A 196 7.44 -11.50 2.10
C GLY A 196 7.52 -10.32 1.13
N ILE A 197 7.47 -9.06 1.61
CA ILE A 197 7.62 -7.87 0.74
C ILE A 197 9.07 -7.70 0.28
N GLY A 198 10.07 -8.07 1.11
CA GLY A 198 11.49 -7.83 0.82
C GLY A 198 12.04 -8.47 -0.46
N ALA A 199 11.28 -9.32 -1.14
CA ALA A 199 11.61 -9.84 -2.46
C ALA A 199 11.31 -8.85 -3.62
N LEU A 200 10.45 -7.86 -3.38
CA LEU A 200 10.03 -6.85 -4.36
C LEU A 200 11.02 -5.69 -4.44
N THR A 201 12.27 -5.98 -4.78
CA THR A 201 13.39 -5.02 -4.75
C THR A 201 13.25 -3.85 -5.72
N THR A 202 12.32 -3.93 -6.68
CA THR A 202 12.01 -2.85 -7.63
C THR A 202 11.03 -1.82 -7.08
N LEU A 203 10.43 -2.05 -5.90
CA LEU A 203 9.49 -1.12 -5.31
C LEU A 203 10.15 0.22 -4.99
N THR A 204 9.52 1.29 -5.46
CA THR A 204 9.87 2.67 -5.14
C THR A 204 8.85 3.30 -4.20
N SER A 205 7.60 2.84 -4.22
CA SER A 205 6.52 3.37 -3.38
C SER A 205 5.68 2.23 -2.77
N LEU A 206 5.56 2.24 -1.44
CA LEU A 206 4.75 1.29 -0.68
C LEU A 206 3.75 2.03 0.21
N TYR A 207 2.46 1.78 -0.01
CA TYR A 207 1.37 2.32 0.78
C TYR A 207 0.67 1.18 1.52
N CYS A 208 0.69 1.21 2.84
CA CYS A 208 0.20 0.13 3.70
C CYS A 208 -0.50 0.68 4.95
N ALA A 209 -1.10 1.86 4.82
CA ALA A 209 -1.84 2.52 5.89
C ALA A 209 -3.05 1.68 6.35
N GLU A 210 -3.52 1.89 7.59
CA GLU A 210 -4.71 1.21 8.13
C GLU A 210 -4.59 -0.32 8.08
N ASN A 211 -3.47 -0.86 8.57
CA ASN A 211 -3.27 -2.29 8.76
C ASN A 211 -3.01 -2.58 10.26
N SER A 212 -2.46 -3.75 10.59
CA SER A 212 -2.07 -4.13 11.94
C SER A 212 -0.57 -4.47 12.04
N LEU A 213 0.26 -3.78 11.26
CA LEU A 213 1.72 -3.97 11.22
C LEU A 213 2.34 -3.59 12.57
N LYS A 214 3.18 -4.47 13.14
CA LYS A 214 3.78 -4.30 14.49
C LYS A 214 5.19 -3.74 14.47
N ASP A 215 5.94 -4.00 13.42
CA ASP A 215 7.32 -3.56 13.26
C ASP A 215 7.67 -3.47 11.77
N THR A 216 8.89 -3.01 11.47
CA THR A 216 9.37 -2.82 10.09
C THR A 216 10.19 -4.00 9.54
N SER A 217 10.24 -5.15 10.23
CA SER A 217 10.97 -6.33 9.77
C SER A 217 10.48 -6.79 8.40
N GLY A 218 11.41 -7.21 7.53
CA GLY A 218 11.11 -7.59 6.15
C GLY A 218 11.32 -6.49 5.10
N LEU A 219 11.47 -5.22 5.52
CA LEU A 219 11.71 -4.09 4.59
C LEU A 219 13.19 -3.89 4.19
N SER A 220 14.13 -4.50 4.91
CA SER A 220 15.57 -4.20 4.79
C SER A 220 16.17 -4.40 3.41
N LYS A 221 15.56 -5.25 2.57
CA LYS A 221 16.00 -5.54 1.19
C LYS A 221 15.47 -4.53 0.15
N LEU A 222 14.53 -3.67 0.51
CA LEU A 222 13.93 -2.68 -0.39
C LEU A 222 14.83 -1.44 -0.53
N THR A 223 16.01 -1.63 -1.10
CA THR A 223 17.04 -0.59 -1.19
C THR A 223 16.63 0.60 -2.08
N GLY A 224 15.78 0.35 -3.07
CA GLY A 224 15.22 1.36 -3.98
C GLY A 224 13.94 2.04 -3.50
N LEU A 225 13.46 1.73 -2.29
CA LEU A 225 12.22 2.33 -1.77
C LEU A 225 12.43 3.82 -1.47
N VAL A 226 11.61 4.66 -2.10
CA VAL A 226 11.65 6.13 -1.97
C VAL A 226 10.57 6.61 -1.00
N ARG A 227 9.39 5.99 -1.03
CA ARG A 227 8.25 6.37 -0.19
C ARG A 227 7.69 5.18 0.56
N LEU A 228 7.58 5.31 1.88
CA LEU A 228 6.86 4.40 2.74
C LEU A 228 5.75 5.15 3.47
N HIS A 229 4.51 4.74 3.22
CA HIS A 229 3.34 5.29 3.88
C HIS A 229 2.66 4.22 4.73
N ALA A 230 2.88 4.25 6.04
CA ALA A 230 2.44 3.24 7.00
C ALA A 230 1.64 3.84 8.17
N ARG A 231 0.81 4.86 7.90
CA ARG A 231 -0.04 5.48 8.93
C ARG A 231 -1.05 4.49 9.52
N ASP A 232 -1.53 4.76 10.73
CA ASP A 232 -2.61 4.03 11.39
C ASP A 232 -2.35 2.52 11.41
N ASN A 233 -1.23 2.15 12.02
CA ASN A 233 -0.79 0.79 12.23
C ASN A 233 -0.45 0.58 13.72
N ARG A 234 0.28 -0.47 14.06
CA ARG A 234 0.71 -0.77 15.45
C ARG A 234 2.23 -0.80 15.57
N ILE A 235 2.94 -0.06 14.73
CA ILE A 235 4.41 -0.09 14.64
C ILE A 235 5.01 0.49 15.91
N SER A 236 5.72 -0.34 16.68
CA SER A 236 6.48 0.10 17.87
C SER A 236 7.99 0.05 17.66
N SER A 237 8.47 -0.69 16.65
CA SER A 237 9.88 -0.88 16.36
C SER A 237 10.23 -0.59 14.91
N LEU A 238 11.37 0.08 14.70
CA LEU A 238 11.89 0.46 13.38
C LEU A 238 13.10 -0.37 12.94
N ASN A 239 13.39 -1.51 13.59
CA ASN A 239 14.60 -2.31 13.38
C ASN A 239 14.80 -2.85 11.95
N GLY A 240 13.74 -2.98 11.15
CA GLY A 240 13.85 -3.41 9.75
C GLY A 240 14.22 -2.29 8.78
N ILE A 241 14.19 -1.03 9.23
CA ILE A 241 14.72 0.11 8.47
C ILE A 241 16.23 0.17 8.74
N THR A 242 17.01 -0.04 7.69
CA THR A 242 18.47 -0.11 7.78
C THR A 242 19.12 0.91 6.84
N VAL A 243 20.41 1.17 7.03
CA VAL A 243 21.21 2.04 6.15
C VAL A 243 21.20 1.62 4.67
N ALA A 244 20.85 0.37 4.38
CA ALA A 244 20.71 -0.13 3.01
C ALA A 244 19.53 0.51 2.25
N MET A 245 18.52 1.03 2.95
CA MET A 245 17.38 1.76 2.37
C MET A 245 17.76 3.21 2.04
N SER A 246 18.85 3.39 1.30
CA SER A 246 19.49 4.69 1.05
C SER A 246 18.66 5.63 0.17
N SER A 247 17.68 5.10 -0.58
CA SER A 247 16.77 5.88 -1.40
C SER A 247 15.55 6.43 -0.65
N LEU A 248 15.32 6.06 0.61
CA LEU A 248 14.11 6.44 1.33
C LEU A 248 14.09 7.94 1.63
N GLU A 249 13.14 8.66 1.02
CA GLU A 249 13.00 10.11 1.15
C GLU A 249 11.80 10.53 1.99
N TYR A 250 10.71 9.75 1.92
CA TYR A 250 9.44 10.03 2.58
C TYR A 250 9.03 8.85 3.46
N LEU A 251 8.81 9.13 4.74
CA LEU A 251 8.37 8.15 5.73
C LEU A 251 7.19 8.72 6.53
N ASN A 252 6.00 8.14 6.34
CA ASN A 252 4.83 8.45 7.16
C ASN A 252 4.51 7.30 8.11
N LEU A 253 4.66 7.58 9.40
CA LEU A 253 4.41 6.67 10.51
C LEU A 253 3.35 7.25 11.46
N ARG A 254 2.53 8.21 11.02
CA ARG A 254 1.45 8.79 11.83
C ARG A 254 0.53 7.70 12.41
N GLY A 255 0.04 7.85 13.64
CA GLY A 255 -0.93 6.91 14.21
C GLY A 255 -0.34 5.52 14.45
N ASN A 256 0.87 5.46 15.00
CA ASN A 256 1.55 4.21 15.37
C ASN A 256 1.88 4.20 16.87
N ARG A 257 2.72 3.28 17.33
CA ARG A 257 3.03 3.03 18.74
C ARG A 257 4.49 3.35 19.07
N LEU A 258 5.12 4.28 18.36
CA LEU A 258 6.49 4.68 18.65
C LEU A 258 6.54 5.53 19.92
N SER A 259 7.27 5.08 20.93
CA SER A 259 7.40 5.77 22.21
C SER A 259 8.82 6.24 22.53
N SER A 260 9.86 5.73 21.85
CA SER A 260 11.26 5.99 22.21
C SER A 260 12.02 6.74 21.12
N PHE A 261 12.84 7.71 21.54
CA PHE A 261 13.79 8.38 20.65
C PHE A 261 14.89 7.45 20.14
N ARG A 262 15.19 6.34 20.82
CA ARG A 262 16.12 5.31 20.35
C ARG A 262 15.66 4.70 19.02
N ALA A 263 14.36 4.43 18.89
CA ALA A 263 13.79 3.92 17.65
C ALA A 263 13.96 4.94 16.51
N VAL A 264 13.70 6.22 16.78
CA VAL A 264 13.85 7.30 15.79
C VAL A 264 15.32 7.58 15.44
N LYS A 265 16.24 7.41 16.39
CA LYS A 265 17.69 7.57 16.16
C LYS A 265 18.21 6.64 15.05
N LEU A 266 17.60 5.47 14.85
CA LEU A 266 17.96 4.58 13.73
C LEU A 266 17.77 5.25 12.36
N LEU A 267 16.78 6.14 12.24
CA LEU A 267 16.49 6.86 11.00
C LEU A 267 17.57 7.90 10.67
N SER A 268 18.40 8.32 11.64
CA SER A 268 19.52 9.26 11.40
C SER A 268 20.57 8.69 10.42
N ALA A 269 20.65 7.36 10.30
CA ALA A 269 21.55 6.68 9.38
C ALA A 269 21.08 6.75 7.92
N LEU A 270 19.83 7.13 7.65
CA LEU A 270 19.29 7.22 6.30
C LEU A 270 19.75 8.53 5.63
N PRO A 271 20.53 8.47 4.53
CA PRO A 271 21.15 9.67 3.95
C PRO A 271 20.14 10.58 3.23
N SER A 272 19.07 10.01 2.68
CA SER A 272 18.13 10.70 1.79
C SER A 272 16.80 11.07 2.45
N LEU A 273 16.60 10.76 3.74
CA LEU A 273 15.33 11.01 4.41
C LEU A 273 15.09 12.53 4.55
N LYS A 274 14.04 13.02 3.88
CA LYS A 274 13.68 14.45 3.82
C LYS A 274 12.41 14.75 4.59
N VAL A 275 11.44 13.84 4.54
CA VAL A 275 10.11 14.03 5.12
C VAL A 275 9.80 12.89 6.09
N LEU A 276 9.49 13.27 7.33
CA LEU A 276 9.09 12.35 8.38
C LEU A 276 7.79 12.83 9.02
N ASN A 277 6.84 11.93 9.20
CA ASN A 277 5.61 12.20 9.94
C ASN A 277 5.43 11.15 11.03
N LEU A 278 5.44 11.60 12.28
CA LEU A 278 5.32 10.80 13.49
C LEU A 278 4.12 11.23 14.34
N LEU A 279 3.29 12.19 13.88
CA LEU A 279 2.09 12.63 14.59
C LEU A 279 1.25 11.45 15.10
N GLN A 280 0.55 11.63 16.23
CA GLN A 280 -0.26 10.57 16.83
C GLN A 280 0.56 9.29 17.17
N ASN A 281 1.81 9.46 17.58
CA ASN A 281 2.59 8.43 18.26
C ASN A 281 2.86 8.89 19.70
N PRO A 282 3.01 7.97 20.67
CA PRO A 282 3.33 8.31 22.06
C PRO A 282 4.60 9.17 22.23
N ILE A 283 5.57 9.07 21.30
CA ILE A 283 6.78 9.89 21.31
C ILE A 283 6.49 11.40 21.19
N CYS A 284 5.35 11.79 20.60
CA CYS A 284 4.96 13.19 20.45
C CYS A 284 4.66 13.88 21.78
N ASP A 285 4.32 13.10 22.81
CA ASP A 285 4.01 13.63 24.15
C ASP A 285 5.27 13.88 24.99
N LYS A 286 6.45 13.46 24.51
CA LYS A 286 7.72 13.65 25.22
C LYS A 286 8.21 15.10 25.15
N ASP A 287 8.85 15.54 26.23
CA ASP A 287 9.45 16.86 26.31
C ASP A 287 10.48 17.11 25.20
N GLU A 288 10.39 18.29 24.60
CA GLU A 288 11.25 18.73 23.50
C GLU A 288 11.20 17.81 22.26
N TYR A 289 10.14 17.00 22.10
CA TYR A 289 9.99 16.03 21.01
C TYR A 289 10.46 16.54 19.65
N ARG A 290 9.91 17.67 19.20
CA ARG A 290 10.19 18.22 17.86
C ARG A 290 11.67 18.57 17.68
N LEU A 291 12.26 19.32 18.64
CA LEU A 291 13.68 19.70 18.60
C LEU A 291 14.60 18.49 18.72
N THR A 292 14.20 17.52 19.54
CA THR A 292 14.92 16.27 19.77
C THR A 292 15.00 15.44 18.47
N VAL A 293 13.88 15.27 17.75
CA VAL A 293 13.85 14.58 16.45
C VAL A 293 14.65 15.33 15.38
N ILE A 294 14.50 16.65 15.30
CA ILE A 294 15.26 17.49 14.36
C ILE A 294 16.77 17.40 14.64
N GLY A 295 17.18 17.42 15.92
CA GLY A 295 18.57 17.28 16.31
C GLY A 295 19.16 15.91 15.97
N LEU A 296 18.38 14.83 16.16
CA LEU A 296 18.79 13.47 15.80
C LEU A 296 18.89 13.29 14.27
N ILE A 297 17.99 13.92 13.51
CA ILE A 297 17.90 13.79 12.05
C ILE A 297 17.98 15.18 11.42
N SER A 298 19.17 15.79 11.49
CA SER A 298 19.42 17.18 11.07
C SER A 298 19.17 17.47 9.59
N ARG A 299 19.01 16.44 8.76
CA ARG A 299 18.74 16.55 7.31
C ARG A 299 17.26 16.68 6.94
N LEU A 300 16.35 16.53 7.91
CA LEU A 300 14.92 16.65 7.63
C LEU A 300 14.59 18.04 7.08
N GLN A 301 13.81 18.04 6.01
CA GLN A 301 13.21 19.23 5.42
C GLN A 301 11.83 19.50 6.00
N LYS A 302 11.09 18.43 6.32
CA LYS A 302 9.73 18.49 6.85
C LYS A 302 9.55 17.45 7.95
N LEU A 303 9.03 17.88 9.10
CA LEU A 303 8.65 17.05 10.23
C LEU A 303 7.19 17.37 10.57
N ASP A 304 6.34 16.34 10.62
CA ASP A 304 4.95 16.43 11.10
C ASP A 304 4.10 17.47 10.34
N LYS A 305 4.17 17.42 9.01
CA LYS A 305 3.55 18.39 8.09
C LYS A 305 4.12 19.81 8.13
N GLU A 306 5.14 20.10 8.96
CA GLU A 306 5.75 21.43 9.08
C GLU A 306 7.19 21.46 8.55
N ARG A 307 7.58 22.56 7.90
CA ARG A 307 8.96 22.75 7.44
C ARG A 307 9.92 22.90 8.62
N VAL A 308 11.11 22.35 8.49
CA VAL A 308 12.19 22.46 9.47
C VAL A 308 13.07 23.66 9.12
N THR A 309 13.18 24.60 10.05
CA THR A 309 14.00 25.82 9.92
C THR A 309 15.45 25.61 10.38
N ASP A 310 16.35 26.50 9.96
CA ASP A 310 17.75 26.46 10.40
C ASP A 310 17.91 26.78 11.90
N SER A 311 17.01 27.60 12.48
CA SER A 311 16.99 27.87 13.92
C SER A 311 16.69 26.59 14.69
N GLU A 312 15.60 25.88 14.33
CA GLU A 312 15.24 24.62 14.98
C GLU A 312 16.35 23.57 14.85
N ARG A 313 17.11 23.57 13.75
CA ARG A 313 18.28 22.69 13.59
C ARG A 313 19.39 23.02 14.59
N ALA A 314 19.70 24.30 14.79
CA ALA A 314 20.71 24.73 15.75
C ALA A 314 20.27 24.44 17.20
N ASP A 315 19.00 24.71 17.51
CA ASP A 315 18.41 24.45 18.83
C ASP A 315 18.36 22.95 19.13
N GLY A 316 17.89 22.14 18.15
CA GLY A 316 17.83 20.68 18.25
C GLY A 316 19.21 20.05 18.42
N ALA A 317 20.25 20.54 17.74
CA ALA A 317 21.62 20.08 17.95
C ALA A 317 22.10 20.32 19.38
N SER A 318 21.72 21.45 19.98
CA SER A 318 22.05 21.79 21.37
C SER A 318 21.31 20.89 22.36
N VAL A 319 20.01 20.61 22.12
CA VAL A 319 19.20 19.67 22.92
C VAL A 319 19.83 18.28 22.93
N VAL A 320 20.20 17.77 21.75
CA VAL A 320 20.77 16.42 21.62
C VAL A 320 22.17 16.32 22.24
N ALA A 321 22.97 17.38 22.18
CA ALA A 321 24.29 17.43 22.82
C ALA A 321 24.21 17.44 24.36
N ASN A 322 23.15 18.02 24.92
CA ASN A 322 22.95 18.12 26.37
C ASN A 322 22.33 16.85 27.00
N LYS A 323 21.58 16.07 26.21
CA LYS A 323 21.08 14.75 26.61
C LYS A 323 22.14 13.70 26.31
N SER A 324 23.09 13.48 27.22
CA SER A 324 24.17 12.48 27.02
C SER A 324 23.74 11.03 27.28
N ASP A 325 22.61 10.80 27.96
CA ASP A 325 22.12 9.47 28.31
C ASP A 325 20.75 9.20 27.69
N TRP A 326 20.76 8.64 26.48
CA TRP A 326 19.54 8.16 25.81
C TRP A 326 19.21 6.70 26.18
N ASP A 327 19.96 6.13 27.13
CA ASP A 327 19.84 4.74 27.56
C ASP A 327 18.84 4.55 28.73
N GLU A 328 18.39 5.62 29.41
CA GLU A 328 17.40 5.52 30.51
C GLU A 328 15.98 5.18 30.03
N ASP A 329 15.63 5.56 28.79
CA ASP A 329 14.35 5.24 28.11
C ASP A 329 14.12 3.71 27.95
N ALA A 330 15.16 2.87 28.10
CA ALA A 330 15.05 1.42 28.00
C ALA A 330 14.33 0.79 29.20
N SER A 331 14.49 1.35 30.40
CA SER A 331 13.94 0.76 31.63
C SER A 331 12.41 0.89 31.73
N GLU A 332 11.83 1.95 31.20
CA GLU A 332 10.38 2.17 31.22
C GLU A 332 9.67 1.45 30.07
N ALA A 333 10.28 1.37 28.88
CA ALA A 333 9.71 0.67 27.74
C ALA A 333 9.71 -0.86 27.93
N GLU A 334 10.80 -1.44 28.45
CA GLU A 334 10.87 -2.87 28.80
C GLU A 334 9.89 -3.21 29.95
N ALA A 335 9.77 -2.35 30.96
CA ALA A 335 8.81 -2.55 32.06
C ALA A 335 7.34 -2.48 31.59
N MET A 336 7.03 -1.63 30.60
CA MET A 336 5.68 -1.55 30.02
C MET A 336 5.38 -2.70 29.06
N GLU A 337 6.35 -3.19 28.27
CA GLU A 337 6.19 -4.37 27.41
C GLU A 337 5.99 -5.65 28.22
N GLU A 338 6.71 -5.83 29.34
CA GLU A 338 6.51 -6.95 30.26
C GLU A 338 5.11 -6.91 30.91
N HIS A 339 4.64 -5.72 31.33
CA HIS A 339 3.29 -5.57 31.89
C HIS A 339 2.18 -5.89 30.87
N HIS A 340 2.31 -5.45 29.63
CA HIS A 340 1.31 -5.74 28.59
C HIS A 340 1.33 -7.19 28.10
N ASN A 341 2.50 -7.85 28.03
CA ASN A 341 2.56 -9.29 27.76
C ASN A 341 1.99 -10.12 28.93
N ALA A 342 2.17 -9.67 30.18
CA ALA A 342 1.62 -10.35 31.35
C ALA A 342 0.08 -10.25 31.41
N GLU A 343 -0.51 -9.11 31.04
CA GLU A 343 -1.97 -8.95 30.96
C GLU A 343 -2.58 -9.77 29.81
N GLY A 344 -1.90 -9.84 28.65
CA GLY A 344 -2.36 -10.68 27.52
C GLY A 344 -2.31 -12.19 27.82
N LEU A 345 -1.36 -12.64 28.64
CA LEU A 345 -1.28 -14.04 29.09
C LEU A 345 -2.28 -14.36 30.21
N ALA A 346 -2.67 -13.37 31.03
CA ALA A 346 -3.66 -13.57 32.08
C ALA A 346 -5.09 -13.76 31.53
N GLU A 347 -5.42 -13.16 30.39
CA GLU A 347 -6.70 -13.38 29.70
C GLU A 347 -6.80 -14.75 28.99
N GLU A 348 -5.68 -15.34 28.55
CA GLU A 348 -5.69 -16.67 27.90
C GLU A 348 -5.72 -17.86 28.89
N VAL A 349 -5.34 -17.67 30.15
CA VAL A 349 -5.28 -18.75 31.16
C VAL A 349 -6.56 -18.86 32.01
N GLY A 350 -7.56 -18.00 31.75
CA GLY A 350 -8.80 -17.93 32.53
C GLY A 350 -9.91 -18.96 32.19
N GLU A 351 -9.78 -19.77 31.13
CA GLU A 351 -10.89 -20.61 30.64
C GLU A 351 -10.70 -22.14 30.68
N GLU A 352 -9.59 -22.69 31.19
CA GLU A 352 -9.45 -24.15 31.34
C GLU A 352 -9.27 -24.59 32.79
N GLY A 353 -10.39 -24.88 33.47
CA GLY A 353 -10.37 -25.32 34.85
C GLY A 353 -11.65 -26.00 35.32
N GLY A 354 -12.10 -27.04 34.62
CA GLY A 354 -13.21 -27.84 35.10
C GLY A 354 -13.42 -29.14 34.33
N GLU A 355 -12.78 -30.22 34.76
CA GLU A 355 -13.43 -31.53 34.98
C GLU A 355 -12.40 -32.54 35.50
N VAL A 356 -12.62 -32.98 36.75
CA VAL A 356 -11.97 -34.15 37.34
C VAL A 356 -12.91 -35.34 37.14
N PRO A 357 -12.48 -36.47 36.57
CA PRO A 357 -13.19 -37.72 36.77
C PRO A 357 -12.45 -38.64 37.75
N ASN A 358 -13.29 -39.19 38.61
CA ASN A 358 -13.03 -40.04 39.75
C ASN A 358 -12.68 -41.49 39.34
N GLU A 359 -11.90 -42.15 40.19
CA GLU A 359 -11.86 -43.60 40.47
C GLU A 359 -11.71 -44.62 39.33
N GLN A 360 -10.59 -45.35 39.33
CA GLN A 360 -10.50 -46.73 39.88
C GLN A 360 -9.05 -47.19 40.06
#